data_AF-A0A0K1PAB3-F1
#
_entry.id   AF-A0A0K1PAB3-F1
#
_cell.length_a   1.000
_cell.length_b   1.000
_cell.length_c   1.000
_cell.angle_alpha   90.00
_cell.angle_beta   90.00
_cell.angle_gamma   90.00
#
_symmetry.space_group_name_H-M   'P 1'
#
loop_
_entity.id
_entity.type
_entity.pdbx_description
1 polymer ?
#
loop_
_entity_poly.entity_id
_entity_poly.type
_entity_poly.pdbx_seq_one_letter_code
_entity_poly.pdbx_strand_id
1 'polypeptide(L)'
;MRSTRFVAAAILLAGFVMAGCASHTAIPDEDRVRLERALPGRTFYLRHSMYVGPFWSDRQKLFVTDVVPGEIPWVVNPAGVPMEPGEPTGVIPAGTRVRLSKLELPTGFTVATRDPFLPRYNPWVFLEVDGMPRSPAAVMVLRSDLKSFAQVQAELDRYLSVDDLAPMLSKLPQDLLRAVKEKRLVEGMSADLVAASWGWPEQRRLSPSPEGRREEWIWPSERRKAVIVGDRLVSWEGKGAATSVAE
;
A
#
# COMPACT_ATOMS: atom_id res chain seq x y z
N MET A 1 57.15 -38.92 -12.23
CA MET A 1 55.90 -38.89 -11.43
C MET A 1 55.63 -37.46 -10.94
N ARG A 2 55.00 -36.61 -11.77
CA ARG A 2 54.66 -35.21 -11.48
C ARG A 2 53.42 -34.84 -12.32
N SER A 3 52.24 -35.33 -11.97
CA SER A 3 51.02 -35.04 -12.75
C SER A 3 49.71 -35.18 -11.98
N THR A 4 49.71 -34.98 -10.66
CA THR A 4 48.49 -35.17 -9.84
C THR A 4 48.08 -33.95 -9.01
N ARG A 5 48.81 -32.82 -9.09
CA ARG A 5 48.52 -31.63 -8.26
C ARG A 5 47.75 -30.50 -8.95
N PHE A 6 47.58 -30.55 -10.27
CA PHE A 6 46.91 -29.45 -11.01
C PHE A 6 45.41 -29.65 -11.25
N VAL A 7 44.87 -30.86 -11.09
CA VAL A 7 43.44 -31.12 -11.34
C VAL A 7 42.56 -30.74 -10.14
N ALA A 8 43.10 -30.80 -8.91
CA ALA A 8 42.33 -30.50 -7.70
C ALA A 8 42.03 -29.01 -7.51
N ALA A 9 42.83 -28.10 -8.09
CA ALA A 9 42.62 -26.66 -7.97
C ALA A 9 41.52 -26.12 -8.90
N ALA A 10 41.21 -26.81 -10.00
CA ALA A 10 40.18 -26.38 -10.95
C ALA A 10 38.74 -26.71 -10.49
N ILE A 11 38.58 -27.73 -9.63
CA ILE A 11 37.26 -28.17 -9.16
C ILE A 11 36.74 -27.30 -8.00
N LEU A 12 37.64 -26.70 -7.21
CA LEU A 12 37.25 -25.79 -6.12
C LEU A 12 36.83 -24.38 -6.59
N LEU A 13 37.25 -23.96 -7.78
CA LEU A 13 36.87 -22.65 -8.35
C LEU A 13 35.53 -22.67 -9.10
N ALA A 14 35.08 -23.85 -9.56
CA ALA A 14 33.81 -24.01 -10.26
C ALA A 14 32.58 -24.09 -9.33
N GLY A 15 32.78 -24.33 -8.04
CA GLY A 15 31.68 -24.44 -7.05
C GLY A 15 31.11 -23.10 -6.58
N PHE A 16 31.80 -21.97 -6.83
CA PHE A 16 31.42 -20.67 -6.25
C PHE A 16 30.52 -19.81 -7.14
N VAL A 17 30.31 -20.19 -8.41
CA VAL A 17 29.51 -19.38 -9.36
C VAL A 17 28.01 -19.72 -9.30
N MET A 18 27.61 -20.77 -8.58
CA MET A 18 26.20 -21.12 -8.35
C MET A 18 25.64 -20.59 -7.02
N ALA A 19 26.33 -19.66 -6.37
CA ALA A 19 25.71 -18.77 -5.39
C ALA A 19 24.91 -17.70 -6.14
N GLY A 20 23.80 -18.11 -6.76
CA GLY A 20 22.84 -17.18 -7.34
C GLY A 20 22.48 -16.13 -6.29
N CYS A 21 22.59 -14.85 -6.65
CA CYS A 21 22.22 -13.73 -5.78
C CYS A 21 20.83 -14.02 -5.20
N ALA A 22 20.77 -14.38 -3.92
CA ALA A 22 19.52 -14.70 -3.26
C ALA A 22 18.61 -13.47 -3.36
N SER A 23 17.59 -13.57 -4.20
CA SER A 23 16.57 -12.54 -4.33
C SER A 23 15.81 -12.48 -3.01
N HIS A 24 15.72 -11.31 -2.38
CA HIS A 24 14.89 -11.13 -1.19
C HIS A 24 13.38 -11.15 -1.49
N THR A 25 12.99 -11.15 -2.77
CA THR A 25 11.60 -11.43 -3.18
C THR A 25 11.40 -12.91 -3.47
N ALA A 26 10.29 -13.46 -2.95
CA ALA A 26 9.82 -14.82 -3.22
C ALA A 26 9.09 -14.96 -4.57
N ILE A 27 8.98 -13.88 -5.34
CA ILE A 27 8.34 -13.86 -6.66
C ILE A 27 9.30 -14.46 -7.71
N PRO A 28 8.87 -15.49 -8.47
CA PRO A 28 9.69 -16.09 -9.52
C PRO A 28 10.07 -15.12 -10.64
N ASP A 29 11.23 -15.33 -11.26
CA ASP A 29 11.79 -14.47 -12.32
C ASP A 29 10.82 -14.20 -13.48
N GLU A 30 10.11 -15.21 -13.94
CA GLU A 30 9.09 -15.08 -14.99
C GLU A 30 7.99 -14.09 -14.59
N ASP A 31 7.50 -14.20 -13.35
CA ASP A 31 6.50 -13.28 -12.80
C ASP A 31 7.07 -11.87 -12.62
N ARG A 32 8.34 -11.73 -12.23
CA ARG A 32 9.00 -10.41 -12.12
C ARG A 32 9.04 -9.70 -13.47
N VAL A 33 9.50 -10.39 -14.51
CA VAL A 33 9.53 -9.87 -15.89
C VAL A 33 8.13 -9.54 -16.38
N ARG A 34 7.14 -10.37 -16.05
CA ARG A 34 5.74 -10.12 -16.41
C ARG A 34 5.20 -8.87 -15.72
N LEU A 35 5.46 -8.67 -14.44
CA LEU A 35 5.06 -7.47 -13.69
C LEU A 35 5.70 -6.20 -14.27
N GLU A 36 7.00 -6.24 -14.56
CA GLU A 36 7.74 -5.11 -15.14
C GLU A 36 7.21 -4.70 -16.52
N ARG A 37 6.69 -5.65 -17.30
CA ARG A 37 6.07 -5.36 -18.61
C ARG A 37 4.61 -4.93 -18.50
N ALA A 38 3.87 -5.51 -17.57
CA ALA A 38 2.41 -5.40 -17.55
C ALA A 38 1.88 -4.21 -16.75
N LEU A 39 2.63 -3.67 -15.78
CA LEU A 39 2.13 -2.64 -14.86
C LEU A 39 2.56 -1.21 -15.20
N PRO A 40 3.84 -0.91 -15.50
CA PRO A 40 4.26 0.45 -15.76
C PRO A 40 3.52 1.10 -16.93
N GLY A 41 3.20 2.38 -16.78
CA GLY A 41 2.44 3.17 -17.74
C GLY A 41 0.93 2.99 -17.69
N ARG A 42 0.41 1.97 -16.98
CA ARG A 42 -1.03 1.77 -16.84
C ARG A 42 -1.66 2.85 -15.95
N THR A 43 -2.86 3.25 -16.35
CA THR A 43 -3.70 4.19 -15.61
C THR A 43 -4.71 3.43 -14.77
N PHE A 44 -4.92 3.91 -13.55
CA PHE A 44 -5.88 3.41 -12.58
C PHE A 44 -6.56 4.59 -11.89
N TYR A 45 -7.53 4.29 -11.04
CA TYR A 45 -8.21 5.21 -10.15
C TYR A 45 -8.10 4.70 -8.72
N LEU A 46 -7.85 5.58 -7.75
CA LEU A 46 -7.82 5.20 -6.34
C LEU A 46 -9.20 4.72 -5.88
N ARG A 47 -9.30 3.52 -5.33
CA ARG A 47 -10.55 3.00 -4.73
C ARG A 47 -10.92 3.74 -3.45
N HIS A 48 -9.90 4.23 -2.75
CA HIS A 48 -10.01 4.80 -1.42
C HIS A 48 -9.30 6.14 -1.36
N SER A 49 -9.74 7.01 -0.48
CA SER A 49 -8.99 8.20 -0.11
C SER A 49 -7.72 7.78 0.61
N MET A 50 -6.57 8.32 0.21
CA MET A 50 -5.25 7.91 0.71
C MET A 50 -4.62 9.06 1.49
N TYR A 51 -3.99 8.77 2.62
CA TYR A 51 -3.06 9.70 3.22
C TYR A 51 -1.85 9.91 2.31
N VAL A 52 -1.32 11.13 2.32
CA VAL A 52 -0.03 11.45 1.72
C VAL A 52 0.84 12.23 2.70
N GLY A 53 2.09 11.82 2.85
CA GLY A 53 3.01 12.41 3.83
C GLY A 53 4.47 12.06 3.56
N PRO A 54 5.37 12.33 4.51
CA PRO A 54 6.78 12.03 4.37
C PRO A 54 7.03 10.52 4.20
N PHE A 55 8.11 10.15 3.52
CA PHE A 55 8.53 8.75 3.34
C PHE A 55 9.74 8.45 4.24
N TRP A 56 9.50 8.37 5.56
CA TRP A 56 10.56 8.22 6.59
C TRP A 56 11.66 9.27 6.38
N SER A 57 12.93 8.86 6.30
CA SER A 57 14.09 9.74 6.12
C SER A 57 14.26 10.23 4.68
N ASP A 58 13.55 9.66 3.69
CA ASP A 58 13.75 9.95 2.28
C ASP A 58 12.82 11.07 1.78
N ARG A 59 13.37 12.29 1.74
CA ARG A 59 12.66 13.49 1.27
C ARG A 59 12.38 13.51 -0.23
N GLN A 60 12.96 12.58 -1.01
CA GLN A 60 12.69 12.48 -2.45
C GLN A 60 11.41 11.69 -2.74
N LYS A 61 10.74 11.15 -1.71
CA LYS A 61 9.54 10.35 -1.82
C LYS A 61 8.45 10.84 -0.87
N LEU A 62 7.19 10.59 -1.24
CA LEU A 62 6.01 10.76 -0.40
C LEU A 62 5.38 9.40 -0.16
N PHE A 63 4.99 9.11 1.07
CA PHE A 63 4.29 7.88 1.41
C PHE A 63 2.79 8.03 1.13
N VAL A 64 2.23 7.08 0.38
CA VAL A 64 0.80 7.00 0.04
C VAL A 64 0.20 5.74 0.65
N THR A 65 -0.82 5.88 1.49
CA THR A 65 -1.43 4.74 2.20
C THR A 65 -2.90 5.00 2.56
N ASP A 66 -3.72 3.96 2.60
CA ASP A 66 -5.11 4.03 3.07
C ASP A 66 -5.24 3.92 4.59
N VAL A 67 -4.20 3.45 5.29
CA VAL A 67 -4.15 3.33 6.75
C VAL A 67 -3.53 4.56 7.39
N VAL A 68 -3.87 4.84 8.66
CA VAL A 68 -3.23 5.95 9.38
C VAL A 68 -1.74 5.62 9.53
N PRO A 69 -0.81 6.55 9.20
CA PRO A 69 0.61 6.33 9.44
C PRO A 69 0.87 5.90 10.89
N GLY A 70 1.68 4.87 11.06
CA GLY A 70 1.97 4.27 12.38
C GLY A 70 1.02 3.16 12.83
N GLU A 71 -0.14 2.95 12.18
CA GLU A 71 -0.99 1.76 12.47
C GLU A 71 -0.32 0.45 12.03
N ILE A 72 0.55 0.50 11.02
CA ILE A 72 1.33 -0.65 10.54
C ILE A 72 2.83 -0.35 10.72
N PRO A 73 3.56 -1.20 11.48
CA PRO A 73 4.99 -1.03 11.70
C PRO A 73 5.79 -1.55 10.48
N TRP A 74 5.80 -0.79 9.39
CA TRP A 74 6.53 -1.15 8.18
C TRP A 74 8.06 -1.18 8.37
N VAL A 75 8.56 -0.40 9.32
CA VAL A 75 9.98 -0.29 9.66
C VAL A 75 10.13 -0.40 11.16
N VAL A 76 11.13 -1.16 11.60
CA VAL A 76 11.56 -1.24 13.00
C VAL A 76 13.03 -0.91 13.09
N ASN A 77 13.42 -0.19 14.13
CA ASN A 77 14.83 0.12 14.38
C ASN A 77 15.57 -1.11 14.96
N PRO A 78 16.91 -1.07 15.14
CA PRO A 78 17.67 -2.18 15.71
C PRO A 78 17.25 -2.60 17.13
N ALA A 79 16.59 -1.72 17.89
CA ALA A 79 16.03 -2.02 19.20
C ALA A 79 14.61 -2.64 19.13
N GLY A 80 14.10 -2.89 17.93
CA GLY A 80 12.76 -3.44 17.69
C GLY A 80 11.62 -2.42 17.81
N VAL A 81 11.93 -1.12 17.94
CA VAL A 81 10.92 -0.07 18.06
C VAL A 81 10.40 0.33 16.68
N PRO A 82 9.08 0.34 16.45
CA PRO A 82 8.48 0.83 15.21
C PRO A 82 8.94 2.25 14.88
N MET A 83 9.31 2.46 13.62
CA MET A 83 9.60 3.79 13.08
C MET A 83 8.45 4.25 12.20
N GLU A 84 7.91 5.41 12.53
CA GLU A 84 6.82 6.01 11.76
C GLU A 84 7.38 6.84 10.60
N PRO A 85 6.67 6.91 9.48
CA PRO A 85 7.08 7.72 8.34
C PRO A 85 6.95 9.24 8.60
N GLY A 86 6.22 9.63 9.65
CA GLY A 86 5.85 11.02 9.97
C GLY A 86 4.35 11.27 9.79
N GLU A 87 3.88 12.45 10.22
CA GLU A 87 2.48 12.84 10.12
C GLU A 87 2.04 13.04 8.65
N PRO A 88 0.82 12.65 8.27
CA PRO A 88 0.25 13.00 6.97
C PRO A 88 0.27 14.50 6.72
N THR A 89 0.63 14.89 5.51
CA THR A 89 0.54 16.28 5.02
C THR A 89 -0.76 16.57 4.26
N GLY A 90 -1.50 15.54 3.89
CA GLY A 90 -2.76 15.69 3.16
C GLY A 90 -3.47 14.37 2.85
N VAL A 91 -4.53 14.48 2.05
CA VAL A 91 -5.33 13.35 1.56
C VAL A 91 -5.47 13.44 0.05
N ILE A 92 -5.25 12.32 -0.64
CA ILE A 92 -5.56 12.14 -2.05
C ILE A 92 -6.96 11.50 -2.12
N PRO A 93 -7.96 12.16 -2.72
CA PRO A 93 -9.32 11.63 -2.74
C PRO A 93 -9.49 10.29 -3.48
N ALA A 94 -10.44 9.48 -3.02
CA ALA A 94 -10.96 8.37 -3.82
C ALA A 94 -11.43 8.85 -5.21
N GLY A 95 -11.23 8.01 -6.21
CA GLY A 95 -11.48 8.33 -7.62
C GLY A 95 -10.38 9.16 -8.29
N THR A 96 -9.34 9.60 -7.56
CA THR A 96 -8.21 10.28 -8.19
C THR A 96 -7.52 9.34 -9.17
N ARG A 97 -7.32 9.83 -10.40
CA ARG A 97 -6.60 9.10 -11.44
C ARG A 97 -5.11 9.06 -11.11
N VAL A 98 -4.52 7.88 -11.27
CA VAL A 98 -3.10 7.65 -11.04
C VAL A 98 -2.50 6.85 -12.19
N ARG A 99 -1.23 7.09 -12.50
CA ARG A 99 -0.45 6.29 -13.43
C ARG A 99 0.66 5.57 -12.67
N LEU A 100 0.71 4.25 -12.79
CA LEU A 100 1.78 3.46 -12.19
C LEU A 100 3.04 3.68 -13.03
N SER A 101 4.04 4.38 -12.50
CA SER A 101 5.26 4.69 -13.24
C SER A 101 6.31 3.59 -13.11
N LYS A 102 6.40 2.97 -11.94
CA LYS A 102 7.35 1.88 -11.64
C LYS A 102 6.80 0.97 -10.55
N LEU A 103 7.02 -0.33 -10.68
CA LEU A 103 6.99 -1.28 -9.55
C LEU A 103 8.43 -1.68 -9.24
N GLU A 104 8.87 -1.48 -8.01
CA GLU A 104 10.21 -1.85 -7.55
C GLU A 104 10.12 -2.98 -6.52
N LEU A 105 10.54 -4.18 -6.94
CA LEU A 105 10.58 -5.36 -6.09
C LEU A 105 11.83 -5.34 -5.19
N PRO A 106 11.75 -5.93 -3.98
CA PRO A 106 12.88 -6.00 -3.05
C PRO A 106 13.88 -7.09 -3.49
N THR A 107 14.61 -6.85 -4.57
CA THR A 107 15.73 -7.72 -4.99
C THR A 107 16.94 -7.55 -4.08
N GLY A 108 17.94 -8.45 -4.16
CA GLY A 108 19.19 -8.32 -3.41
C GLY A 108 19.86 -6.95 -3.59
N PHE A 109 19.96 -6.49 -4.84
CA PHE A 109 20.53 -5.19 -5.17
C PHE A 109 19.68 -4.02 -4.66
N THR A 110 18.36 -4.10 -4.83
CA THR A 110 17.42 -3.08 -4.33
C THR A 110 17.52 -2.94 -2.81
N VAL A 111 17.51 -4.06 -2.08
CA VAL A 111 17.60 -4.07 -0.61
C VAL A 111 18.94 -3.49 -0.13
N ALA A 112 20.04 -3.82 -0.82
CA ALA A 112 21.38 -3.33 -0.46
C ALA A 112 21.56 -1.82 -0.69
N THR A 113 20.80 -1.23 -1.60
CA THR A 113 20.91 0.20 -1.97
C THR A 113 19.89 1.09 -1.24
N ARG A 114 18.81 0.52 -0.70
CA ARG A 114 17.84 1.25 0.12
C ARG A 114 18.40 1.56 1.50
N ASP A 115 18.09 2.74 2.01
CA ASP A 115 18.41 3.12 3.39
C ASP A 115 17.79 2.09 4.38
N PRO A 116 18.55 1.62 5.40
CA PRO A 116 18.09 0.64 6.37
C PRO A 116 16.81 1.00 7.13
N PHE A 117 16.49 2.30 7.23
CA PHE A 117 15.32 2.82 7.93
C PHE A 117 14.11 3.06 7.00
N LEU A 118 14.13 2.44 5.82
CA LEU A 118 13.01 2.39 4.88
C LEU A 118 12.40 0.98 4.85
N PRO A 119 11.17 0.82 4.35
CA PRO A 119 10.52 -0.50 4.20
C PRO A 119 11.17 -1.30 3.05
N ARG A 120 12.44 -1.65 3.23
CA ARG A 120 13.34 -2.13 2.16
C ARG A 120 13.00 -3.52 1.66
N TYR A 121 12.32 -4.32 2.48
CA TYR A 121 11.87 -5.67 2.14
C TYR A 121 10.46 -5.68 1.51
N ASN A 122 9.86 -4.52 1.31
CA ASN A 122 8.54 -4.38 0.71
C ASN A 122 8.65 -3.99 -0.77
N PRO A 123 7.75 -4.46 -1.63
CA PRO A 123 7.56 -3.90 -2.96
C PRO A 123 7.07 -2.45 -2.88
N TRP A 124 7.62 -1.59 -3.73
CA TRP A 124 7.23 -0.18 -3.81
C TRP A 124 6.58 0.11 -5.16
N VAL A 125 5.43 0.78 -5.12
CA VAL A 125 4.67 1.19 -6.29
C VAL A 125 4.79 2.70 -6.41
N PHE A 126 5.43 3.16 -7.46
CA PHE A 126 5.59 4.58 -7.76
C PHE A 126 4.39 5.04 -8.58
N LEU A 127 3.76 6.11 -8.12
CA LEU A 127 2.54 6.66 -8.68
C LEU A 127 2.81 8.07 -9.19
N GLU A 128 2.30 8.37 -10.38
CA GLU A 128 2.01 9.73 -10.77
C GLU A 128 0.54 9.99 -10.44
N VAL A 129 0.29 10.92 -9.54
CA VAL A 129 -1.05 11.23 -9.05
C VAL A 129 -1.53 12.51 -9.74
N ASP A 130 -2.71 12.46 -10.36
CA ASP A 130 -3.29 13.63 -11.00
C ASP A 130 -3.50 14.76 -9.96
N GLY A 131 -3.04 15.97 -10.29
CA GLY A 131 -3.08 17.12 -9.39
C GLY A 131 -1.90 17.23 -8.42
N MET A 132 -0.95 16.28 -8.42
CA MET A 132 0.27 16.35 -7.62
C MET A 132 1.53 16.57 -8.48
N PRO A 133 2.57 17.22 -7.94
CA PRO A 133 3.86 17.29 -8.61
C PRO A 133 4.50 15.89 -8.72
N ARG A 134 5.33 15.68 -9.75
CA ARG A 134 6.06 14.40 -9.94
C ARG A 134 7.24 14.21 -8.99
N SER A 135 7.70 15.29 -8.36
CA SER A 135 8.78 15.29 -7.38
C SER A 135 8.32 16.08 -6.14
N PRO A 136 8.42 15.52 -4.93
CA PRO A 136 8.91 14.17 -4.60
C PRO A 136 7.99 13.04 -5.13
N ALA A 137 8.53 11.84 -5.36
CA ALA A 137 7.78 10.75 -5.98
C ALA A 137 6.77 10.11 -5.01
N ALA A 138 5.51 9.95 -5.41
CA ALA A 138 4.50 9.29 -4.58
C ALA A 138 4.70 7.77 -4.60
N VAL A 139 4.82 7.16 -3.42
CA VAL A 139 5.13 5.73 -3.24
C VAL A 139 4.11 5.07 -2.33
N MET A 140 3.46 4.04 -2.85
CA MET A 140 2.68 3.09 -2.08
C MET A 140 3.53 1.86 -1.76
N VAL A 141 3.48 1.39 -0.52
CA VAL A 141 4.23 0.22 -0.05
C VAL A 141 3.28 -0.96 0.04
N LEU A 142 3.63 -2.07 -0.62
CA LEU A 142 2.84 -3.29 -0.58
C LEU A 142 3.33 -4.23 0.54
N ARG A 143 2.50 -5.22 0.91
CA ARG A 143 2.93 -6.30 1.81
C ARG A 143 4.14 -7.08 1.24
N SER A 144 4.97 -7.62 2.13
CA SER A 144 6.23 -8.28 1.77
C SER A 144 6.09 -9.77 1.42
N ASP A 145 4.97 -10.40 1.75
CA ASP A 145 4.73 -11.83 1.61
C ASP A 145 4.14 -12.23 0.24
N LEU A 146 4.18 -11.33 -0.75
CA LEU A 146 3.73 -11.58 -2.12
C LEU A 146 4.68 -12.54 -2.85
N LYS A 147 4.11 -13.58 -3.47
CA LYS A 147 4.84 -14.70 -4.07
C LYS A 147 4.60 -14.89 -5.57
N SER A 148 3.68 -14.14 -6.18
CA SER A 148 3.35 -14.31 -7.60
C SER A 148 2.79 -13.04 -8.23
N PHE A 149 2.76 -13.03 -9.57
CA PHE A 149 2.10 -11.99 -10.36
C PHE A 149 0.65 -11.76 -9.91
N ALA A 150 -0.11 -12.85 -9.73
CA ALA A 150 -1.51 -12.79 -9.34
C ALA A 150 -1.71 -12.17 -7.95
N GLN A 151 -0.80 -12.46 -7.00
CA GLN A 151 -0.87 -11.87 -5.67
C GLN A 151 -0.54 -10.37 -5.68
N VAL A 152 0.46 -9.95 -6.47
CA VAL A 152 0.76 -8.52 -6.64
C VAL A 152 -0.41 -7.79 -7.28
N GLN A 153 -1.03 -8.37 -8.31
CA GLN A 153 -2.20 -7.77 -8.94
C GLN A 153 -3.38 -7.69 -7.98
N ALA A 154 -3.69 -8.77 -7.26
CA ALA A 154 -4.76 -8.78 -6.27
C ALA A 154 -4.52 -7.75 -5.15
N GLU A 155 -3.27 -7.56 -4.72
CA GLU A 155 -2.93 -6.54 -3.73
C GLU A 155 -3.12 -5.12 -4.29
N LEU A 156 -2.67 -4.85 -5.53
CA LEU A 156 -2.92 -3.57 -6.20
C LEU A 156 -4.41 -3.30 -6.36
N ASP A 157 -5.20 -4.32 -6.72
CA ASP A 157 -6.64 -4.22 -6.90
C ASP A 157 -7.39 -3.86 -5.61
N ARG A 158 -6.78 -4.01 -4.42
CA ARG A 158 -7.34 -3.50 -3.16
C ARG A 158 -7.38 -1.97 -3.13
N TYR A 159 -6.37 -1.33 -3.71
CA TYR A 159 -6.18 0.13 -3.65
C TYR A 159 -6.55 0.82 -4.95
N LEU A 160 -6.41 0.13 -6.07
CA LEU A 160 -6.51 0.64 -7.42
C LEU A 160 -7.67 -0.03 -8.17
N SER A 161 -8.36 0.76 -8.98
CA SER A 161 -9.43 0.33 -9.87
C SER A 161 -9.07 0.68 -11.32
N VAL A 162 -9.41 -0.18 -12.26
CA VAL A 162 -9.37 0.18 -13.69
C VAL A 162 -10.57 1.04 -14.08
N ASP A 163 -11.66 0.92 -13.33
CA ASP A 163 -12.91 1.66 -13.54
C ASP A 163 -12.84 3.02 -12.84
N ASP A 164 -13.29 4.06 -13.56
CA ASP A 164 -13.44 5.41 -13.03
C ASP A 164 -14.56 5.46 -11.99
N LEU A 165 -14.25 5.95 -10.79
CA LEU A 165 -15.22 6.12 -9.71
C LEU A 165 -16.00 7.44 -9.80
N ALA A 166 -15.61 8.37 -10.68
CA ALA A 166 -16.26 9.67 -10.83
C ALA A 166 -17.78 9.58 -11.08
N PRO A 167 -18.32 8.66 -11.92
CA PRO A 167 -19.77 8.54 -12.12
C PRO A 167 -20.55 8.12 -10.88
N MET A 168 -19.91 7.37 -9.97
CA MET A 168 -20.50 7.01 -8.67
C MET A 168 -20.43 8.21 -7.71
N LEU A 169 -19.25 8.83 -7.61
CA LEU A 169 -18.99 9.94 -6.69
C LEU A 169 -19.81 11.20 -7.03
N SER A 170 -20.07 11.47 -8.31
CA SER A 170 -20.83 12.64 -8.76
C SER A 170 -22.31 12.60 -8.39
N LYS A 171 -22.83 11.42 -8.04
CA LYS A 171 -24.23 11.23 -7.60
C LYS A 171 -24.41 11.45 -6.10
N LEU A 172 -23.31 11.59 -5.35
CA LEU A 172 -23.35 11.75 -3.91
C LEU A 172 -23.81 13.16 -3.52
N PRO A 173 -24.58 13.29 -2.43
CA PRO A 173 -24.74 14.58 -1.74
C PRO A 173 -23.38 15.21 -1.44
N GLN A 174 -23.31 16.54 -1.53
CA GLN A 174 -22.05 17.29 -1.36
C GLN A 174 -21.35 17.02 -0.03
N ASP A 175 -22.11 16.83 1.05
CA ASP A 175 -21.55 16.55 2.39
C ASP A 175 -20.91 15.16 2.46
N LEU A 176 -21.52 14.15 1.85
CA LEU A 176 -20.95 12.80 1.76
C LEU A 176 -19.73 12.77 0.86
N LEU A 177 -19.78 13.48 -0.28
CA LEU A 177 -18.64 13.62 -1.16
C LEU A 177 -17.45 14.28 -0.45
N ARG A 178 -17.70 15.37 0.29
CA ARG A 178 -16.68 16.05 1.09
C ARG A 178 -16.09 15.13 2.15
N ALA A 179 -16.93 14.41 2.88
CA ALA A 179 -16.47 13.48 3.90
C ALA A 179 -15.58 12.36 3.32
N VAL A 180 -15.94 11.78 2.18
CA VAL A 180 -15.07 10.80 1.49
C VAL A 180 -13.75 11.43 1.07
N LYS A 181 -13.78 12.62 0.46
CA LYS A 181 -12.56 13.35 0.03
C LYS A 181 -11.61 13.67 1.19
N GLU A 182 -12.16 13.95 2.37
CA GLU A 182 -11.42 14.29 3.58
C GLU A 182 -11.08 13.05 4.44
N LYS A 183 -11.37 11.84 3.96
CA LYS A 183 -11.16 10.59 4.71
C LYS A 183 -11.91 10.56 6.06
N ARG A 184 -13.09 11.19 6.12
CA ARG A 184 -13.99 11.22 7.28
C ARG A 184 -15.16 10.27 7.09
N LEU A 185 -15.71 9.81 8.21
CA LEU A 185 -16.96 9.07 8.26
C LEU A 185 -18.09 9.97 8.78
N VAL A 186 -19.29 9.74 8.25
CA VAL A 186 -20.52 10.42 8.66
C VAL A 186 -21.63 9.37 8.74
N GLU A 187 -22.48 9.48 9.76
CA GLU A 187 -23.61 8.58 9.96
C GLU A 187 -24.46 8.46 8.69
N GLY A 188 -24.95 7.24 8.42
CA GLY A 188 -25.76 6.95 7.23
C GLY A 188 -24.97 6.72 5.94
N MET A 189 -23.64 6.86 5.94
CA MET A 189 -22.80 6.40 4.83
C MET A 189 -23.05 4.92 4.50
N SER A 190 -23.07 4.57 3.22
CA SER A 190 -23.10 3.15 2.83
C SER A 190 -21.78 2.45 3.10
N ALA A 191 -21.77 1.12 3.13
CA ALA A 191 -20.53 0.35 3.32
C ALA A 191 -19.48 0.69 2.27
N ASP A 192 -19.91 0.91 1.01
CA ASP A 192 -19.02 1.32 -0.07
C ASP A 192 -18.42 2.71 0.15
N LEU A 193 -19.16 3.65 0.75
CA LEU A 193 -18.63 4.98 1.10
C LEU A 193 -17.70 4.93 2.31
N VAL A 194 -17.99 4.05 3.28
CA VAL A 194 -17.06 3.78 4.39
C VAL A 194 -15.75 3.21 3.84
N ALA A 195 -15.81 2.24 2.92
CA ALA A 195 -14.62 1.70 2.26
C ALA A 195 -13.91 2.77 1.42
N ALA A 196 -14.63 3.56 0.61
CA ALA A 196 -14.05 4.64 -0.18
C ALA A 196 -13.36 5.70 0.69
N SER A 197 -13.85 5.94 1.91
CA SER A 197 -13.22 6.85 2.86
C SER A 197 -12.03 6.18 3.57
N TRP A 198 -12.26 5.11 4.32
CA TRP A 198 -11.27 4.55 5.25
C TRP A 198 -10.43 3.38 4.72
N GLY A 199 -10.71 2.91 3.51
CA GLY A 199 -10.17 1.65 2.99
C GLY A 199 -10.97 0.44 3.47
N TRP A 200 -10.70 -0.73 2.91
CA TRP A 200 -11.29 -1.98 3.42
C TRP A 200 -10.75 -2.31 4.81
N PRO A 201 -11.59 -2.83 5.73
CA PRO A 201 -11.13 -3.27 7.03
C PRO A 201 -10.28 -4.53 6.90
N GLU A 202 -9.45 -4.78 7.91
CA GLU A 202 -8.71 -6.03 8.03
C GLU A 202 -9.63 -7.17 8.45
N GLN A 203 -10.58 -6.89 9.34
CA GLN A 203 -11.54 -7.87 9.85
C GLN A 203 -12.97 -7.36 9.72
N ARG A 204 -13.89 -8.28 9.39
CA ARG A 204 -15.33 -8.04 9.44
C ARG A 204 -15.96 -9.08 10.36
N ARG A 205 -16.61 -8.64 11.43
CA ARG A 205 -17.38 -9.50 12.33
C ARG A 205 -18.85 -9.31 12.01
N LEU A 206 -19.52 -10.41 11.69
CA LEU A 206 -20.93 -10.42 11.33
C LEU A 206 -21.75 -10.87 12.53
N SER A 207 -22.81 -10.14 12.85
CA SER A 207 -23.78 -10.54 13.87
C SER A 207 -25.21 -10.29 13.38
N PRO A 208 -26.20 -11.08 13.84
CA PRO A 208 -27.59 -10.77 13.57
C PRO A 208 -28.01 -9.47 14.28
N SER A 209 -28.91 -8.71 13.66
CA SER A 209 -29.60 -7.56 14.27
C SER A 209 -31.07 -7.53 13.76
N PRO A 210 -32.03 -7.05 14.57
CA PRO A 210 -33.42 -6.89 14.13
C PRO A 210 -33.58 -5.99 12.90
N GLU A 211 -32.66 -5.05 12.71
CA GLU A 211 -32.68 -4.03 11.64
C GLU A 211 -31.92 -4.47 10.37
N GLY A 212 -31.41 -5.71 10.35
CA GLY A 212 -30.66 -6.28 9.24
C GLY A 212 -29.32 -6.88 9.65
N ARG A 213 -28.44 -7.14 8.68
CA ARG A 213 -27.10 -7.65 8.99
C ARG A 213 -26.29 -6.56 9.68
N ARG A 214 -25.77 -6.85 10.88
CA ARG A 214 -24.79 -5.99 11.56
C ARG A 214 -23.39 -6.46 11.21
N GLU A 215 -22.58 -5.54 10.72
CA GLU A 215 -21.17 -5.74 10.42
C GLU A 215 -20.33 -4.80 11.27
N GLU A 216 -19.41 -5.36 12.04
CA GLU A 216 -18.36 -4.60 12.70
C GLU A 216 -17.09 -4.72 11.87
N TRP A 217 -16.63 -3.58 11.36
CA TRP A 217 -15.44 -3.43 10.53
C TRP A 217 -14.30 -2.94 11.41
N ILE A 218 -13.16 -3.62 11.36
CA ILE A 218 -12.00 -3.37 12.22
C ILE A 218 -10.76 -3.20 11.33
N TRP A 219 -10.09 -2.06 11.48
CA TRP A 219 -8.84 -1.73 10.79
C TRP A 219 -7.61 -2.08 11.65
N PRO A 220 -6.38 -2.00 11.09
CA PRO A 220 -5.18 -2.41 11.80
C PRO A 220 -5.04 -1.79 13.19
N SER A 221 -4.46 -2.55 14.12
CA SER A 221 -4.28 -2.19 15.54
C SER A 221 -5.57 -1.96 16.35
N GLU A 222 -6.74 -2.26 15.80
CA GLU A 222 -8.06 -2.03 16.40
C GLU A 222 -8.35 -0.56 16.77
N ARG A 223 -7.53 0.39 16.31
CA ARG A 223 -7.67 1.83 16.62
C ARG A 223 -8.82 2.50 15.88
N ARG A 224 -9.26 1.88 14.78
CA ARG A 224 -10.41 2.31 13.98
C ARG A 224 -11.41 1.18 13.86
N LYS A 225 -12.67 1.48 14.19
CA LYS A 225 -13.79 0.55 14.13
C LYS A 225 -15.00 1.25 13.52
N ALA A 226 -15.84 0.52 12.80
CA ALA A 226 -17.10 1.02 12.29
C ALA A 226 -18.18 -0.05 12.42
N VAL A 227 -19.41 0.36 12.74
CA VAL A 227 -20.57 -0.52 12.81
C VAL A 227 -21.53 -0.14 11.70
N ILE A 228 -21.80 -1.10 10.83
CA ILE A 228 -22.70 -0.96 9.70
C ILE A 228 -23.90 -1.87 9.93
N VAL A 229 -25.11 -1.34 9.78
CA VAL A 229 -26.37 -2.09 9.88
C VAL A 229 -27.17 -1.86 8.61
N GLY A 230 -27.52 -2.93 7.89
CA GLY A 230 -28.35 -2.82 6.69
C GLY A 230 -27.76 -1.89 5.61
N ASP A 231 -26.44 -1.94 5.41
CA ASP A 231 -25.67 -1.03 4.53
C ASP A 231 -25.65 0.45 4.97
N ARG A 232 -25.84 0.74 6.25
CA ARG A 232 -25.69 2.11 6.78
C ARG A 232 -24.75 2.14 7.95
N LEU A 233 -23.80 3.08 7.93
CA LEU A 233 -22.93 3.38 9.04
C LEU A 233 -23.76 3.94 10.20
N VAL A 234 -23.72 3.27 11.34
CA VAL A 234 -24.43 3.67 12.57
C VAL A 234 -23.47 4.31 13.57
N SER A 235 -22.24 3.80 13.69
CA SER A 235 -21.24 4.37 14.58
C SER A 235 -19.82 4.05 14.11
N TRP A 236 -18.85 4.84 14.57
CA TRP A 236 -17.44 4.60 14.32
C TRP A 236 -16.57 5.10 15.48
N GLU A 237 -15.41 4.50 15.62
CA GLU A 237 -14.36 4.87 16.58
C GLU A 237 -13.05 5.11 15.83
N GLY A 238 -12.24 6.03 16.36
CA GLY A 238 -10.98 6.45 15.75
C GLY A 238 -11.11 7.70 14.86
N LYS A 239 -9.95 8.28 14.51
CA LYS A 239 -9.88 9.50 13.68
C LYS A 239 -9.43 9.15 12.25
N GLY A 240 -10.05 9.82 11.28
CA GLY A 240 -9.49 9.98 9.94
C GLY A 240 -8.43 11.09 9.90
N ALA A 241 -8.06 11.56 8.71
CA ALA A 241 -7.11 12.68 8.58
C ALA A 241 -7.61 13.91 9.33
N ALA A 242 -6.78 14.44 10.22
CA ALA A 242 -6.95 15.80 10.73
C ALA A 242 -6.49 16.75 9.63
N THR A 243 -7.42 17.38 8.91
CA THR A 243 -7.07 18.51 8.05
C THR A 243 -6.77 19.71 8.95
N SER A 244 -5.50 19.94 9.28
CA SER A 244 -5.05 21.30 9.55
C SER A 244 -5.00 22.02 8.21
N VAL A 245 -6.08 22.71 7.84
CA VAL A 245 -5.97 23.74 6.82
C VAL A 245 -5.17 24.85 7.48
N ALA A 246 -3.91 25.03 7.07
CA ALA A 246 -3.23 26.28 7.33
C ALA A 246 -3.96 27.36 6.51
N GLU A 247 -4.57 28.33 7.20
CA GLU A 247 -4.94 29.63 6.65
C GLU A 247 -3.70 30.40 6.17
#